data_AF-B8C650-F1
#
_entry.id   AF-B8C650-F1
#
_cell.length_a   1.000
_cell.length_b   1.000
_cell.length_c   1.000
_cell.angle_alpha   90.00
_cell.angle_beta   90.00
_cell.angle_gamma   90.00
#
_symmetry.space_group_name_H-M   'P 1'
#
loop_
_entity.id
_entity.type
_entity.pdbx_description
1 polymer ?
#
loop_
_entity_poly.entity_id
_entity_poly.type
_entity_poly.pdbx_seq_one_letter_code
_entity_poly.pdbx_strand_id
1 'polypeptide(L)'
;WFQSLPLVTRYWFGAAVLVTCGANFGFFSPMKLIYTWDNIWENFEIWRFLTPFLFVGKFDINTLFALYMLQSFSQRYESEPYNTGAGGGTADYIFAMMFGMASIFLTYPLMGMVLPVAPLFARTLTFFVIYTWSKRHPTAPTSIWGVQLKAIHLPFAYVVLSVLMGNPYGDLLHGIAVGHLFYFLVDVVPIVYGKDVLHTPQFL
;
A
#
# COMPACT_ATOMS: atom_id res chain seq x y z
N TRP A 1 -14.59 10.47 14.99
CA TRP A 1 -13.29 9.89 14.61
C TRP A 1 -13.18 9.61 13.12
N PHE A 2 -14.01 8.76 12.49
CA PHE A 2 -13.84 8.45 11.05
C PHE A 2 -13.84 9.69 10.13
N GLN A 3 -14.69 10.68 10.41
CA GLN A 3 -14.73 11.95 9.66
C GLN A 3 -13.50 12.85 9.87
N SER A 4 -12.66 12.59 10.88
CA SER A 4 -11.41 13.34 11.09
C SER A 4 -10.22 12.73 10.32
N LEU A 5 -10.41 11.60 9.63
CA LEU A 5 -9.38 11.03 8.76
C LEU A 5 -9.25 11.89 7.49
N PRO A 6 -8.02 12.08 6.96
CA PRO A 6 -7.80 12.66 5.63
C PRO A 6 -8.61 11.94 4.54
N LEU A 7 -8.90 12.63 3.44
CA LEU A 7 -9.92 12.24 2.46
C LEU A 7 -9.65 10.84 1.88
N VAL A 8 -8.47 10.60 1.34
CA VAL A 8 -8.12 9.34 0.66
C VAL A 8 -8.02 8.20 1.67
N THR A 9 -7.38 8.45 2.82
CA THR A 9 -7.26 7.49 3.92
C THR A 9 -8.63 7.05 4.41
N ARG A 10 -9.57 7.99 4.56
CA ARG A 10 -10.93 7.72 5.01
C ARG A 10 -11.63 6.74 4.09
N TYR A 11 -11.62 7.01 2.78
CA TYR A 11 -12.29 6.16 1.81
C TYR A 11 -11.58 4.83 1.59
N TRP A 12 -10.25 4.81 1.53
CA TRP A 12 -9.49 3.56 1.37
C TRP A 12 -9.68 2.64 2.59
N PHE A 13 -9.51 3.16 3.81
CA PHE A 13 -9.72 2.39 5.03
C PHE A 13 -11.18 1.93 5.17
N GLY A 14 -12.14 2.83 4.95
CA GLY A 14 -13.57 2.50 5.01
C GLY A 14 -13.95 1.42 4.02
N ALA A 15 -13.51 1.53 2.77
CA ALA A 15 -13.73 0.52 1.74
C ALA A 15 -13.05 -0.81 2.08
N ALA A 16 -11.83 -0.78 2.62
CA ALA A 16 -11.11 -1.98 3.01
C ALA A 16 -11.83 -2.74 4.15
N VAL A 17 -12.33 -2.01 5.15
CA VAL A 17 -13.15 -2.59 6.24
C VAL A 17 -14.45 -3.18 5.67
N LEU A 18 -15.18 -2.43 4.84
CA LEU A 18 -16.45 -2.89 4.27
C LEU A 18 -16.28 -4.14 3.39
N VAL A 19 -15.28 -4.14 2.50
CA VAL A 19 -15.01 -5.29 1.61
C VAL A 19 -14.55 -6.50 2.40
N THR A 20 -13.67 -6.31 3.38
CA THR A 20 -13.17 -7.39 4.24
C THR A 20 -14.29 -8.01 5.08
N CYS A 21 -15.14 -7.19 5.72
CA CYS A 21 -16.31 -7.68 6.46
C CYS A 21 -17.33 -8.35 5.53
N GLY A 22 -17.62 -7.74 4.39
CA GLY A 22 -18.57 -8.27 3.41
C GLY A 22 -18.21 -9.68 2.93
N ALA A 23 -16.92 -9.89 2.61
CA ALA A 23 -16.39 -11.19 2.20
C ALA A 23 -16.42 -12.22 3.33
N ASN A 24 -16.05 -11.84 4.56
CA ASN A 24 -16.00 -12.77 5.70
C ASN A 24 -17.40 -13.15 6.22
N PHE A 25 -18.41 -12.28 6.06
CA PHE A 25 -19.81 -12.59 6.39
C PHE A 25 -20.57 -13.31 5.27
N GLY A 26 -19.90 -13.59 4.14
CA GLY A 26 -20.48 -14.37 3.06
C GLY A 26 -21.40 -13.61 2.11
N PHE A 27 -21.39 -12.26 2.12
CA PHE A 27 -22.13 -11.47 1.13
C PHE A 27 -21.61 -11.68 -0.30
N PHE A 28 -20.31 -11.95 -0.44
CA PHE A 28 -19.68 -12.35 -1.70
C PHE A 28 -18.47 -13.23 -1.44
N SER A 29 -18.13 -14.08 -2.42
CA SER A 29 -16.96 -14.95 -2.33
C SER A 29 -15.65 -14.14 -2.42
N PRO A 30 -14.66 -14.38 -1.55
CA PRO A 30 -13.32 -13.79 -1.66
C PRO A 30 -12.66 -14.02 -3.02
N MET A 31 -13.03 -15.09 -3.75
CA MET A 31 -12.50 -15.38 -5.08
C MET A 31 -12.91 -14.34 -6.15
N LYS A 32 -13.95 -13.54 -5.89
CA LYS A 32 -14.33 -12.41 -6.77
C LYS A 32 -13.46 -11.17 -6.56
N LEU A 33 -12.67 -11.13 -5.50
CA LEU A 33 -11.86 -9.97 -5.08
C LEU A 33 -10.39 -10.10 -5.49
N ILE A 34 -9.94 -11.31 -5.84
CA ILE A 34 -8.57 -11.55 -6.25
C ILE A 34 -8.30 -11.02 -7.66
N TYR A 35 -7.07 -10.63 -7.92
CA TYR A 35 -6.64 -10.30 -9.26
C TYR A 35 -6.49 -11.56 -10.13
N THR A 36 -7.21 -11.61 -11.24
CA THR A 36 -7.11 -12.68 -12.24
C THR A 36 -7.29 -12.07 -13.62
N TRP A 37 -6.25 -12.14 -14.46
CA TRP A 37 -6.25 -11.54 -15.79
C TRP A 37 -7.34 -12.14 -16.69
N ASP A 38 -7.48 -13.46 -16.67
CA ASP A 38 -8.43 -14.18 -17.53
C ASP A 38 -9.87 -13.70 -17.30
N ASN A 39 -10.31 -13.59 -16.04
CA ASN A 39 -11.66 -13.08 -15.74
C ASN A 39 -11.87 -11.59 -16.08
N ILE A 40 -10.82 -10.78 -16.06
CA ILE A 40 -10.93 -9.38 -16.45
C ILE A 40 -11.23 -9.29 -17.95
N TRP A 41 -10.52 -10.09 -18.75
CA TRP A 41 -10.63 -10.02 -20.21
C TRP A 41 -11.81 -10.83 -20.76
N GLU A 42 -12.01 -12.05 -20.26
CA GLU A 42 -13.04 -12.96 -20.77
C GLU A 42 -14.42 -12.64 -20.21
N ASN A 43 -14.50 -12.23 -18.94
CA ASN A 43 -15.77 -12.04 -18.22
C ASN A 43 -16.07 -10.55 -17.90
N PHE A 44 -15.24 -9.62 -18.38
CA PHE A 44 -15.38 -8.17 -18.14
C PHE A 44 -15.50 -7.78 -16.65
N GLU A 45 -14.83 -8.52 -15.76
CA GLU A 45 -14.86 -8.28 -14.32
C GLU A 45 -13.93 -7.13 -13.88
N ILE A 46 -14.22 -5.90 -14.35
CA ILE A 46 -13.36 -4.71 -14.20
C ILE A 46 -13.09 -4.31 -12.74
N TRP A 47 -13.94 -4.70 -11.79
CA TRP A 47 -13.72 -4.44 -10.37
C TRP A 47 -12.46 -5.12 -9.81
N ARG A 48 -11.91 -6.12 -10.51
CA ARG A 48 -10.66 -6.79 -10.15
C ARG A 48 -9.42 -5.90 -10.27
N PHE A 49 -9.54 -4.71 -10.85
CA PHE A 49 -8.49 -3.68 -10.78
C PHE A 49 -8.45 -2.93 -9.45
N LEU A 50 -9.52 -2.97 -8.65
CA LEU A 50 -9.62 -2.23 -7.39
C LEU A 50 -9.78 -3.15 -6.17
N THR A 51 -10.65 -4.16 -6.27
CA THR A 51 -10.97 -5.08 -5.16
C THR A 51 -9.77 -5.78 -4.51
N PRO A 52 -8.67 -6.13 -5.22
CA PRO A 52 -7.49 -6.72 -4.57
C PRO A 52 -6.80 -5.79 -3.58
N PHE A 53 -6.95 -4.47 -3.73
CA PHE A 53 -6.39 -3.45 -2.83
C PHE A 53 -7.30 -3.14 -1.63
N LEU A 54 -8.53 -3.67 -1.62
CA LEU A 54 -9.51 -3.44 -0.57
C LEU A 54 -9.68 -4.66 0.34
N PHE A 55 -9.54 -5.87 -0.20
CA PHE A 55 -9.64 -7.07 0.61
C PHE A 55 -8.34 -7.33 1.37
N VAL A 56 -8.36 -7.21 2.70
CA VAL A 56 -7.17 -7.34 3.55
C VAL A 56 -6.87 -8.78 3.94
N GLY A 57 -7.92 -9.59 4.18
CA GLY A 57 -7.74 -10.99 4.56
C GLY A 57 -8.94 -11.61 5.27
N LYS A 58 -8.71 -12.79 5.83
CA LYS A 58 -9.69 -13.49 6.68
C LYS A 58 -9.84 -12.76 8.01
N PHE A 59 -10.94 -12.96 8.71
CA PHE A 59 -11.17 -12.36 10.01
C PHE A 59 -10.24 -12.98 11.07
N ASP A 60 -9.06 -12.39 11.24
CA ASP A 60 -8.04 -12.77 12.21
C ASP A 60 -7.29 -11.53 12.75
N ILE A 61 -6.42 -11.77 13.73
CA ILE A 61 -5.64 -10.70 14.36
C ILE A 61 -4.65 -10.04 13.38
N ASN A 62 -4.14 -10.78 12.38
CA ASN A 62 -3.21 -10.24 11.39
C ASN A 62 -3.92 -9.22 10.48
N THR A 63 -5.17 -9.50 10.11
CA THR A 63 -6.03 -8.59 9.34
C THR A 63 -6.34 -7.33 10.13
N LEU A 64 -6.59 -7.43 11.44
CA LEU A 64 -6.79 -6.26 12.30
C LEU A 64 -5.53 -5.39 12.36
N PHE A 65 -4.35 -6.00 12.54
CA PHE A 65 -3.09 -5.26 12.49
C PHE A 65 -2.83 -4.62 11.13
N ALA A 66 -3.12 -5.32 10.03
CA ALA A 66 -2.98 -4.78 8.68
C ALA A 66 -3.92 -3.59 8.44
N LEU A 67 -5.17 -3.66 8.90
CA LEU A 67 -6.12 -2.54 8.84
C LEU A 67 -5.68 -1.35 9.68
N TYR A 68 -5.14 -1.60 10.89
CA TYR A 68 -4.58 -0.56 11.74
C TYR A 68 -3.38 0.13 11.06
N MET A 69 -2.48 -0.66 10.46
CA MET A 69 -1.32 -0.15 9.73
C MET A 69 -1.76 0.68 8.52
N LEU A 70 -2.71 0.17 7.73
CA LEU A 70 -3.29 0.88 6.59
C LEU A 70 -3.80 2.26 7.03
N GLN A 71 -4.68 2.33 8.01
CA GLN A 71 -5.23 3.60 8.48
C GLN A 71 -4.14 4.53 9.05
N SER A 72 -3.27 4.00 9.91
CA SER A 72 -2.28 4.80 10.63
C SER A 72 -1.22 5.40 9.70
N PHE A 73 -0.68 4.60 8.78
CA PHE A 73 0.39 5.06 7.88
C PHE A 73 -0.15 5.80 6.67
N SER A 74 -1.33 5.43 6.14
CA SER A 74 -2.03 6.22 5.13
C SER A 74 -2.28 7.64 5.62
N GLN A 75 -2.81 7.79 6.85
CA GLN A 75 -3.07 9.11 7.41
C GLN A 75 -1.79 9.95 7.56
N ARG A 76 -0.71 9.34 8.06
CA ARG A 76 0.57 10.04 8.26
C ARG A 76 1.19 10.47 6.94
N TYR A 77 1.11 9.64 5.91
CA TYR A 77 1.68 9.96 4.62
C TYR A 77 0.82 10.96 3.83
N GLU A 78 -0.51 10.85 3.89
CA GLU A 78 -1.43 11.81 3.25
C GLU A 78 -1.32 13.22 3.86
N SER A 79 -0.89 13.33 5.11
CA SER A 79 -0.69 14.63 5.77
C SER A 79 0.52 15.39 5.21
N GLU A 80 1.55 14.69 4.79
CA GLU A 80 2.80 15.27 4.27
C GLU A 80 3.39 14.41 3.13
N PRO A 81 2.71 14.27 1.98
CA PRO A 81 3.19 13.44 0.88
C PRO A 81 4.42 14.05 0.20
N TYR A 82 5.14 13.26 -0.61
CA TYR A 82 6.16 13.83 -1.50
C TYR A 82 5.52 14.78 -2.49
N ASN A 83 6.12 15.96 -2.66
CA ASN A 83 5.65 16.92 -3.64
C ASN A 83 6.13 16.48 -5.03
N THR A 84 5.18 16.11 -5.89
CA THR A 84 5.39 15.75 -7.30
C THR A 84 4.85 16.86 -8.21
N GLY A 85 4.91 18.11 -7.77
CA GLY A 85 4.49 19.27 -8.56
C GLY A 85 3.08 19.79 -8.26
N ALA A 86 2.30 19.15 -7.39
CA ALA A 86 0.99 19.64 -6.95
C ALA A 86 0.98 20.32 -5.57
N GLY A 87 2.17 20.60 -5.01
CA GLY A 87 2.32 21.41 -3.80
C GLY A 87 2.38 20.61 -2.48
N GLY A 88 2.50 19.29 -2.55
CA GLY A 88 2.56 18.41 -1.37
C GLY A 88 1.21 18.18 -0.71
N GLY A 89 0.14 18.15 -1.52
CA GLY A 89 -1.24 18.03 -1.05
C GLY A 89 -1.88 16.67 -1.34
N THR A 90 -3.20 16.59 -1.16
CA THR A 90 -3.98 15.37 -1.43
C THR A 90 -3.80 14.85 -2.85
N ALA A 91 -3.64 15.74 -3.84
CA ALA A 91 -3.40 15.36 -5.23
C ALA A 91 -2.11 14.54 -5.41
N ASP A 92 -1.00 14.96 -4.77
CA ASP A 92 0.25 14.21 -4.77
C ASP A 92 0.11 12.84 -4.08
N TYR A 93 -0.72 12.76 -3.03
CA TYR A 93 -1.01 11.48 -2.38
C TYR A 93 -1.83 10.55 -3.29
N ILE A 94 -2.86 11.06 -3.96
CA ILE A 94 -3.64 10.29 -4.95
C ILE A 94 -2.72 9.79 -6.06
N PHE A 95 -1.84 10.66 -6.57
CA PHE A 95 -0.87 10.28 -7.59
C PHE A 95 0.10 9.19 -7.10
N ALA A 96 0.62 9.29 -5.87
CA ALA A 96 1.44 8.25 -5.26
C ALA A 96 0.69 6.90 -5.15
N MET A 97 -0.58 6.93 -4.76
CA MET A 97 -1.43 5.73 -4.68
C MET A 97 -1.65 5.11 -6.07
N MET A 98 -1.95 5.92 -7.09
CA MET A 98 -2.10 5.44 -8.47
C MET A 98 -0.79 4.85 -9.01
N PHE A 99 0.35 5.50 -8.76
CA PHE A 99 1.67 4.99 -9.11
C PHE A 99 1.93 3.63 -8.44
N GLY A 100 1.64 3.54 -7.14
CA GLY A 100 1.79 2.30 -6.37
C GLY A 100 0.93 1.17 -6.95
N MET A 101 -0.36 1.41 -7.19
CA MET A 101 -1.28 0.43 -7.76
C MET A 101 -0.83 -0.03 -9.16
N ALA A 102 -0.49 0.92 -10.04
CA ALA A 102 -0.03 0.61 -11.40
C ALA A 102 1.29 -0.19 -11.40
N SER A 103 2.24 0.21 -10.56
CA SER A 103 3.53 -0.47 -10.42
C SER A 103 3.37 -1.87 -9.84
N ILE A 104 2.48 -2.06 -8.86
CA ILE A 104 2.15 -3.38 -8.30
C ILE A 104 1.59 -4.29 -9.39
N PHE A 105 0.65 -3.84 -10.21
CA PHE A 105 0.14 -4.63 -11.33
C PHE A 105 1.22 -5.01 -12.33
N LEU A 106 2.05 -4.04 -12.73
CA LEU A 106 3.11 -4.27 -13.71
C LEU A 106 4.16 -5.28 -13.21
N THR A 107 4.48 -5.24 -11.92
CA THR A 107 5.55 -6.05 -11.32
C THR A 107 5.05 -7.36 -10.69
N TYR A 108 3.74 -7.52 -10.49
CA TYR A 108 3.15 -8.73 -9.89
C TYR A 108 3.53 -10.03 -10.61
N PRO A 109 3.47 -10.14 -11.96
CA PRO A 109 3.85 -11.37 -12.66
C PRO A 109 5.31 -11.77 -12.40
N LEU A 110 6.21 -10.79 -12.32
CA LEU A 110 7.63 -11.03 -12.05
C LEU A 110 7.84 -11.44 -10.59
N MET A 111 7.19 -10.76 -9.65
CA MET A 111 7.28 -11.09 -8.22
C MET A 111 6.73 -12.48 -7.91
N GLY A 112 5.63 -12.87 -8.56
CA GLY A 112 5.04 -14.20 -8.41
C GLY A 112 5.92 -15.36 -8.89
N MET A 113 6.91 -15.10 -9.75
CA MET A 113 7.92 -16.09 -10.16
C MET A 113 9.03 -16.27 -9.12
N VAL A 114 9.30 -15.26 -8.31
CA VAL A 114 10.42 -15.25 -7.34
C VAL A 114 9.95 -15.56 -5.93
N LEU A 115 8.78 -15.05 -5.54
CA LEU A 115 8.21 -15.19 -4.19
C LEU A 115 6.74 -15.62 -4.29
N PRO A 116 6.24 -16.40 -3.33
CA PRO A 116 4.82 -16.72 -3.25
C PRO A 116 4.05 -15.46 -2.82
N VAL A 117 3.49 -14.74 -3.80
CA VAL A 117 2.65 -13.56 -3.58
C VAL A 117 1.24 -13.90 -4.01
N ALA A 118 0.28 -13.78 -3.08
CA ALA A 118 -1.12 -13.96 -3.41
C ALA A 118 -1.61 -12.81 -4.32
N PRO A 119 -2.63 -13.02 -5.18
CA PRO A 119 -3.26 -12.00 -6.01
C PRO A 119 -4.13 -11.01 -5.20
N LEU A 120 -3.64 -10.59 -4.03
CA LEU A 120 -4.24 -9.63 -3.11
C LEU A 120 -3.18 -8.58 -2.77
N PHE A 121 -3.53 -7.31 -2.93
CA PHE A 121 -2.57 -6.21 -2.96
C PHE A 121 -2.79 -5.18 -1.86
N ALA A 122 -3.79 -5.35 -0.98
CA ALA A 122 -4.05 -4.43 0.12
C ALA A 122 -2.84 -4.28 1.07
N ARG A 123 -2.23 -5.40 1.47
CA ARG A 123 -0.99 -5.40 2.28
C ARG A 123 0.20 -4.85 1.49
N THR A 124 0.34 -5.23 0.22
CA THR A 124 1.41 -4.71 -0.67
C THR A 124 1.36 -3.18 -0.76
N LEU A 125 0.17 -2.60 -1.01
CA LEU A 125 -0.03 -1.16 -1.09
C LEU A 125 0.15 -0.47 0.27
N THR A 126 -0.26 -1.12 1.36
CA THR A 126 0.03 -0.63 2.71
C THR A 126 1.54 -0.54 2.96
N PHE A 127 2.32 -1.56 2.57
CA PHE A 127 3.77 -1.54 2.72
C PHE A 127 4.48 -0.56 1.78
N PHE A 128 3.92 -0.31 0.59
CA PHE A 128 4.32 0.81 -0.26
C PHE A 128 4.22 2.14 0.52
N VAL A 129 3.07 2.43 1.14
CA VAL A 129 2.85 3.65 1.92
C VAL A 129 3.75 3.74 3.16
N ILE A 130 3.89 2.65 3.91
CA ILE A 130 4.77 2.60 5.09
C ILE A 130 6.21 2.90 4.66
N TYR A 131 6.66 2.30 3.56
CA TYR A 131 8.01 2.51 3.07
C TYR A 131 8.24 3.96 2.65
N THR A 132 7.37 4.53 1.81
CA THR A 132 7.53 5.93 1.34
C THR A 132 7.51 6.91 2.50
N TRP A 133 6.59 6.73 3.46
CA TRP A 133 6.53 7.51 4.70
C TRP A 133 7.82 7.37 5.53
N SER A 134 8.31 6.15 5.71
CA SER A 134 9.52 5.90 6.50
C SER A 134 10.76 6.58 5.94
N LYS A 135 10.84 6.74 4.61
CA LYS A 135 11.92 7.43 3.92
C LYS A 135 11.82 8.94 4.07
N ARG A 136 10.61 9.48 4.19
CA ARG A 136 10.35 10.91 4.38
C ARG A 136 10.59 11.35 5.82
N HIS A 137 10.28 10.48 6.78
CA HIS A 137 10.44 10.75 8.22
C HIS A 137 11.43 9.76 8.89
N PRO A 138 12.69 9.64 8.43
CA PRO A 138 13.58 8.52 8.79
C PRO A 138 13.92 8.43 10.28
N THR A 139 13.93 9.56 10.99
CA THR A 139 14.23 9.65 12.43
C THR A 139 12.99 9.65 13.32
N ALA A 140 11.78 9.65 12.74
CA ALA A 140 10.56 9.71 13.52
C ALA A 140 10.47 8.50 14.47
N PRO A 141 10.12 8.72 15.75
CA PRO A 141 9.96 7.64 16.70
C PRO A 141 8.74 6.81 16.33
N THR A 142 8.92 5.51 16.20
CA THR A 142 7.86 4.53 15.95
C THR A 142 8.01 3.37 16.92
N SER A 143 6.94 2.59 17.09
CA SER A 143 7.03 1.35 17.87
C SER A 143 6.35 0.20 17.16
N ILE A 144 6.92 -0.99 17.31
CA ILE A 144 6.28 -2.26 17.00
C ILE A 144 6.13 -2.99 18.33
N TRP A 145 4.89 -3.19 18.77
CA TRP A 145 4.55 -3.94 19.98
C TRP A 145 5.32 -3.49 21.23
N GLY A 146 5.48 -2.17 21.40
CA GLY A 146 6.19 -1.56 22.54
C GLY A 146 7.71 -1.42 22.37
N VAL A 147 8.31 -2.04 21.36
CA VAL A 147 9.73 -1.84 21.01
C VAL A 147 9.87 -0.58 20.18
N GLN A 148 10.61 0.41 20.68
CA GLN A 148 10.87 1.66 19.99
C GLN A 148 11.92 1.47 18.89
N LEU A 149 11.64 2.02 17.71
CA LEU A 149 12.54 2.03 16.56
C LEU A 149 12.34 3.29 15.72
N LYS A 150 13.38 3.65 14.95
CA LYS A 150 13.29 4.72 13.97
C LYS A 150 12.43 4.25 12.78
N ALA A 151 11.61 5.16 12.25
CA ALA A 151 10.70 4.87 11.14
C ALA A 151 11.39 4.17 9.96
N ILE A 152 12.62 4.56 9.61
CA ILE A 152 13.36 3.97 8.48
C ILE A 152 13.56 2.44 8.60
N HIS A 153 13.58 1.90 9.82
CA HIS A 153 13.73 0.46 10.06
C HIS A 153 12.39 -0.27 10.10
N LEU A 154 11.28 0.46 10.20
CA LEU A 154 9.95 -0.08 10.44
C LEU A 154 9.49 -1.09 9.37
N PRO A 155 9.58 -0.81 8.06
CA PRO A 155 9.12 -1.77 7.05
C PRO A 155 9.88 -3.10 7.13
N PHE A 156 11.20 -3.02 7.36
CA PHE A 156 12.07 -4.20 7.45
C PHE A 156 11.87 -4.97 8.75
N ALA A 157 11.61 -4.27 9.86
CA ALA A 157 11.28 -4.90 11.13
C ALA A 157 9.99 -5.74 11.02
N TYR A 158 8.97 -5.24 10.30
CA TYR A 158 7.77 -6.03 10.01
C TYR A 158 8.05 -7.26 9.12
N VAL A 159 8.95 -7.16 8.15
CA VAL A 159 9.36 -8.33 7.34
C VAL A 159 10.01 -9.39 8.24
N VAL A 160 10.97 -9.00 9.08
CA VAL A 160 11.64 -9.91 10.02
C VAL A 160 10.63 -10.56 10.95
N LEU A 161 9.70 -9.77 11.52
CA LEU A 161 8.65 -10.29 12.38
C LEU A 161 7.74 -11.27 11.64
N SER A 162 7.34 -10.96 10.40
CA SER A 162 6.53 -11.86 9.57
C SER A 162 7.22 -13.21 9.35
N VAL A 163 8.52 -13.19 9.01
CA VAL A 163 9.34 -14.41 8.85
C VAL A 163 9.41 -15.21 10.15
N LEU A 164 9.69 -14.56 11.29
CA LEU A 164 9.79 -15.22 12.59
C LEU A 164 8.46 -15.85 13.03
N MET A 165 7.33 -15.24 12.65
CA MET A 165 6.00 -15.75 12.93
C MET A 165 5.51 -16.81 11.92
N GLY A 166 6.31 -17.14 10.90
CA GLY A 166 5.90 -18.04 9.82
C GLY A 166 4.80 -17.48 8.91
N ASN A 167 4.61 -16.16 8.91
CA ASN A 167 3.63 -15.48 8.08
C ASN A 167 4.20 -15.23 6.67
N PRO A 168 3.35 -15.18 5.62
CA PRO A 168 3.77 -14.74 4.29
C PRO A 168 4.36 -13.33 4.34
N TYR A 169 5.46 -13.10 3.63
CA TYR A 169 6.18 -11.83 3.61
C TYR A 169 6.50 -11.32 2.19
N GLY A 170 6.16 -12.09 1.14
CA GLY A 170 6.46 -11.72 -0.25
C GLY A 170 5.76 -10.44 -0.69
N ASP A 171 4.53 -10.24 -0.23
CA ASP A 171 3.74 -9.03 -0.43
C ASP A 171 4.32 -7.80 0.29
N LEU A 172 4.91 -7.99 1.48
CA LEU A 172 5.62 -6.92 2.20
C LEU A 172 6.85 -6.45 1.41
N LEU A 173 7.67 -7.41 0.94
CA LEU A 173 8.85 -7.13 0.14
C LEU A 173 8.49 -6.47 -1.19
N HIS A 174 7.40 -6.93 -1.83
CA HIS A 174 6.89 -6.33 -3.05
C HIS A 174 6.48 -4.87 -2.83
N GLY A 175 5.74 -4.58 -1.75
CA GLY A 175 5.36 -3.22 -1.37
C GLY A 175 6.57 -2.33 -1.10
N ILE A 176 7.56 -2.84 -0.37
CA ILE A 176 8.84 -2.14 -0.11
C ILE A 176 9.59 -1.85 -1.41
N ALA A 177 9.67 -2.81 -2.34
CA ALA A 177 10.35 -2.63 -3.62
C ALA A 177 9.69 -1.55 -4.48
N VAL A 178 8.35 -1.57 -4.59
CA VAL A 178 7.59 -0.53 -5.31
C VAL A 178 7.72 0.82 -4.60
N GLY A 179 7.71 0.84 -3.26
CA GLY A 179 7.93 2.06 -2.47
C GLY A 179 9.31 2.65 -2.68
N HIS A 180 10.34 1.80 -2.80
CA HIS A 180 11.70 2.22 -3.11
C HIS A 180 11.80 2.80 -4.51
N LEU A 181 11.15 2.19 -5.50
CA LEU A 181 11.08 2.72 -6.85
C LEU A 181 10.45 4.14 -6.86
N PHE A 182 9.30 4.31 -6.21
CA PHE A 182 8.65 5.62 -6.12
C PHE A 182 9.54 6.65 -5.42
N TYR A 183 10.07 6.31 -4.23
CA TYR A 183 11.00 7.16 -3.48
C TYR A 183 12.21 7.58 -4.32
N PHE A 184 12.81 6.63 -5.04
CA PHE A 184 13.95 6.90 -5.89
C PHE A 184 13.60 7.90 -6.99
N LEU A 185 12.45 7.73 -7.65
CA LEU A 185 12.02 8.60 -8.73
C LEU A 185 11.59 10.00 -8.27
N VAL A 186 10.98 10.14 -7.09
CA VAL A 186 10.47 11.43 -6.61
C VAL A 186 11.48 12.24 -5.81
N ASP A 187 12.42 11.60 -5.13
CA ASP A 187 13.34 12.27 -4.21
C ASP A 187 14.79 12.18 -4.72
N VAL A 188 15.27 10.96 -4.95
CA VAL A 188 16.69 10.74 -5.28
C VAL A 188 17.02 11.25 -6.69
N VAL A 189 16.19 10.97 -7.68
CA VAL A 189 16.48 11.33 -9.08
C VAL A 189 16.52 12.84 -9.30
N PRO A 190 15.55 13.63 -8.78
CA PRO A 190 15.62 15.08 -8.87
C PRO A 190 16.84 15.67 -8.13
N ILE A 191 17.17 15.16 -6.95
CA ILE A 191 18.29 15.68 -6.14
C ILE A 191 19.65 15.35 -6.77
N VAL A 192 19.85 14.11 -7.23
CA VAL A 192 21.16 13.63 -7.69
C VAL A 192 21.40 13.94 -9.17
N TYR A 193 20.37 13.81 -10.01
CA TYR A 193 20.49 13.94 -11.47
C TYR A 193 19.85 15.22 -12.02
N GLY A 194 19.16 16.02 -11.20
CA GLY A 194 18.49 17.25 -11.63
C GLY A 194 17.34 17.01 -12.61
N LYS A 195 16.81 15.79 -12.67
CA LYS A 195 15.72 15.40 -13.57
C LYS A 195 14.46 15.16 -12.76
N ASP A 196 13.41 15.87 -13.09
CA ASP A 196 12.11 15.63 -12.50
C ASP A 196 11.29 14.73 -13.43
N VAL A 197 11.04 13.49 -12.97
CA VAL A 197 10.50 12.40 -13.78
C VAL A 197 9.01 12.19 -13.52
N LEU A 198 8.55 12.51 -12.31
CA LEU A 198 7.19 12.25 -11.85
C LEU A 198 6.49 13.58 -11.58
N HIS A 199 5.42 13.84 -12.31
CA HIS A 199 4.58 15.01 -12.09
C HIS A 199 3.13 14.58 -11.87
N THR A 200 2.52 15.10 -10.81
CA THR A 200 1.08 14.97 -10.57
C THR A 200 0.32 15.63 -11.73
N PRO A 201 -0.56 14.90 -12.43
CA PRO A 201 -1.35 15.47 -13.50
C PRO A 201 -2.26 16.61 -13.03
N GLN A 202 -2.39 17.67 -13.85
CA GLN A 202 -3.18 18.87 -13.51
C GLN A 202 -4.68 18.64 -13.33
N PHE A 203 -5.21 17.47 -13.72
CA PHE A 203 -6.63 17.15 -13.55
C PHE A 203 -6.97 16.64 -12.14
N LEU A 204 -5.95 16.36 -11.31
CA LEU A 204 -6.07 15.98 -9.90
C LEU A 204 -6.04 17.22 -9.01
#